data_AF-A0AA42Y3K2-F1
#
_entry.id   AF-A0AA42Y3K2-F1
#
_cell.length_a   1.000
_cell.length_b   1.000
_cell.length_c   1.000
_cell.angle_alpha   90.00
_cell.angle_beta   90.00
_cell.angle_gamma   90.00
#
_symmetry.space_group_name_H-M   'P 1'
#
loop_
_entity.id
_entity.type
_entity.pdbx_description
1 polymer ?
#
loop_
_entity_poly.entity_id
_entity_poly.type
_entity_poly.pdbx_seq_one_letter_code
_entity_poly.pdbx_strand_id
1 'polypeptide(L)'
;MTNRFSYRLAATALLLAGIACADDLPGPNGNPEPSATLVGAGDIAACGESAHEETARVLDTIPGTVFTAGDNAYPDGTAQQFADCYDPTWGRHAARTRPSPGNHDYHTPGGAAYFAYFGANAGNPGEGYYSYELGSWHVIALNSNIDVDPDSPQLQWLRGDLAAHPAICTVAYWHHPRFSSGQHGNDDAMQSIWEALYDAGVDVVVNGHDHNYERFAPQTPTGAPDAVRGIREFVAGTGGKTLRDFAALVANSDSRNSDTYGVLKLTLRSTGYDWDFIPAGGGQFVDVGSGACHP
;
A
#
# COMPACT_ATOMS: atom_id res chain seq x y z
N MET A 1 -56.49 42.51 36.28
CA MET A 1 -56.14 42.16 34.89
C MET A 1 -54.91 41.27 34.94
N THR A 2 -55.08 40.01 34.58
CA THR A 2 -54.12 38.92 34.70
C THR A 2 -53.15 38.89 33.52
N ASN A 3 -51.84 38.90 33.78
CA ASN A 3 -50.83 38.52 32.79
C ASN A 3 -50.16 37.22 33.26
N ARG A 4 -50.38 36.12 32.53
CA ARG A 4 -49.68 34.84 32.72
C ARG A 4 -48.51 34.80 31.75
N PHE A 5 -47.28 34.75 32.26
CA PHE A 5 -46.11 34.33 31.50
C PHE A 5 -45.97 32.81 31.61
N SER A 6 -45.98 32.12 30.47
CA SER A 6 -45.68 30.70 30.36
C SER A 6 -44.24 30.54 29.89
N TYR A 7 -43.34 30.06 30.76
CA TYR A 7 -42.02 29.60 30.36
C TYR A 7 -42.11 28.13 29.94
N ARG A 8 -41.83 27.82 28.67
CA ARG A 8 -41.58 26.46 28.19
C ARG A 8 -40.08 26.19 28.30
N LEU A 9 -39.67 25.26 29.16
CA LEU A 9 -38.34 24.65 29.07
C LEU A 9 -38.31 23.78 27.81
N ALA A 10 -37.42 24.11 26.86
CA ALA A 10 -37.04 23.19 25.80
C ALA A 10 -35.90 22.31 26.32
N ALA A 11 -36.16 21.02 26.48
CA ALA A 11 -35.12 20.03 26.72
C ALA A 11 -34.47 19.71 25.37
N THR A 12 -33.24 20.20 25.16
CA THR A 12 -32.44 19.85 23.99
C THR A 12 -31.84 18.46 24.23
N ALA A 13 -32.35 17.44 23.53
CA ALA A 13 -31.74 16.13 23.49
C ALA A 13 -30.43 16.22 22.69
N LEU A 14 -29.29 16.05 23.37
CA LEU A 14 -28.00 15.83 22.74
C LEU A 14 -28.01 14.43 22.11
N LEU A 15 -28.11 14.32 20.79
CA LEU A 15 -27.77 13.08 20.09
C LEU A 15 -26.25 12.92 20.12
N LEU A 16 -25.75 11.94 20.89
CA LEU A 16 -24.43 11.38 20.65
C LEU A 16 -24.51 10.56 19.35
N ALA A 17 -23.95 11.09 18.27
CA ALA A 17 -23.63 10.29 17.10
C ALA A 17 -22.43 9.41 17.47
N GLY A 18 -22.68 8.11 17.68
CA GLY A 18 -21.61 7.12 17.76
C GLY A 18 -20.88 7.06 16.43
N ILE A 19 -19.55 7.10 16.48
CA ILE A 19 -18.70 6.76 15.35
C ILE A 19 -18.96 5.29 15.06
N ALA A 20 -19.71 5.00 13.99
CA ALA A 20 -19.76 3.66 13.43
C ALA A 20 -18.44 3.45 12.67
N CYS A 21 -17.69 2.42 13.05
CA CYS A 21 -16.64 1.87 12.21
C CYS A 21 -17.26 1.58 10.83
N ALA A 22 -16.53 1.88 9.76
CA ALA A 22 -16.92 1.56 8.40
C ALA A 22 -16.80 0.04 8.17
N ASP A 23 -17.63 -0.74 8.86
CA ASP A 23 -17.91 -2.11 8.48
C ASP A 23 -18.94 -2.06 7.35
N ASP A 24 -18.52 -2.47 6.15
CA ASP A 24 -19.31 -2.75 4.94
C ASP A 24 -20.61 -1.93 4.80
N LEU A 25 -20.55 -0.82 4.04
CA LEU A 25 -21.77 -0.18 3.57
C LEU A 25 -22.61 -1.22 2.79
N PRO A 26 -23.87 -1.47 3.18
CA PRO A 26 -24.70 -2.47 2.52
C PRO A 26 -24.98 -2.05 1.08
N GLY A 27 -24.85 -2.99 0.14
CA GLY A 27 -25.26 -2.82 -1.24
C GLY A 27 -26.77 -2.58 -1.37
N PRO A 28 -27.29 -2.28 -2.58
CA PRO A 28 -28.70 -1.92 -2.81
C PRO A 28 -29.72 -2.98 -2.36
N ASN A 29 -29.26 -4.21 -2.06
CA ASN A 29 -30.06 -5.32 -1.56
C ASN A 29 -29.79 -5.70 -0.08
N GLY A 30 -29.00 -4.92 0.67
CA GLY A 30 -28.69 -5.19 2.08
C GLY A 30 -27.62 -6.26 2.33
N ASN A 31 -27.00 -6.80 1.27
CA ASN A 31 -25.81 -7.66 1.39
C ASN A 31 -24.53 -6.80 1.36
N PRO A 32 -23.45 -7.20 2.03
CA PRO A 32 -22.14 -6.59 1.82
C PRO A 32 -21.80 -6.63 0.33
N GLU A 33 -21.34 -5.51 -0.22
CA GLU A 33 -20.80 -5.48 -1.57
C GLU A 33 -19.62 -6.47 -1.65
N PRO A 34 -19.52 -7.32 -2.70
CA PRO A 34 -18.37 -8.19 -2.87
C PRO A 34 -17.08 -7.35 -2.86
N SER A 35 -16.18 -7.65 -1.93
CA SER A 35 -14.89 -6.98 -1.80
C SER A 35 -13.76 -8.00 -1.73
N ALA A 36 -12.56 -7.55 -2.09
CA ALA A 36 -11.33 -8.30 -1.90
C ALA A 36 -10.42 -7.59 -0.90
N THR A 37 -9.50 -8.32 -0.28
CA THR A 37 -8.51 -7.76 0.65
C THR A 37 -7.11 -7.89 0.07
N LEU A 38 -6.41 -6.76 0.00
CA LEU A 38 -4.99 -6.64 -0.31
C LEU A 38 -4.29 -6.05 0.92
N VAL A 39 -3.35 -6.76 1.52
CA VAL A 39 -2.73 -6.35 2.80
C VAL A 39 -1.22 -6.58 2.80
N GLY A 40 -0.43 -5.69 3.36
CA GLY A 40 1.02 -5.82 3.28
C GLY A 40 1.80 -4.61 3.75
N ALA A 41 3.12 -4.70 3.57
CA ALA A 41 4.11 -3.66 3.86
C ALA A 41 5.37 -3.90 3.01
N GLY A 42 6.23 -2.90 2.91
CA GLY A 42 7.63 -3.04 2.48
C GLY A 42 8.57 -3.17 3.67
N ASP A 43 9.84 -3.44 3.40
CA ASP A 43 10.93 -3.31 4.37
C ASP A 43 10.76 -4.29 5.55
N ILE A 44 10.66 -5.57 5.20
CA ILE A 44 10.29 -6.69 6.07
C ILE A 44 11.47 -7.64 6.33
N ALA A 45 11.28 -8.57 7.28
CA ALA A 45 12.18 -9.70 7.53
C ALA A 45 13.65 -9.31 7.72
N ALA A 46 13.89 -8.27 8.50
CA ALA A 46 15.24 -7.84 8.83
C ALA A 46 15.92 -8.79 9.82
N CYS A 47 16.91 -9.56 9.36
CA CYS A 47 17.64 -10.48 10.22
C CYS A 47 18.25 -9.75 11.43
N GLY A 48 18.00 -10.30 12.63
CA GLY A 48 18.45 -9.72 13.89
C GLY A 48 17.52 -8.66 14.50
N GLU A 49 16.41 -8.33 13.83
CA GLU A 49 15.34 -7.49 14.35
C GLU A 49 14.10 -8.36 14.64
N SER A 50 13.16 -7.90 15.47
CA SER A 50 11.98 -8.69 15.85
C SER A 50 10.65 -8.10 15.36
N ALA A 51 10.63 -6.84 14.91
CA ALA A 51 9.40 -6.14 14.54
C ALA A 51 8.65 -6.83 13.38
N HIS A 52 9.39 -7.45 12.45
CA HIS A 52 8.80 -8.15 11.31
C HIS A 52 8.01 -9.42 11.68
N GLU A 53 8.31 -10.06 12.82
CA GLU A 53 7.49 -11.15 13.33
C GLU A 53 6.15 -10.64 13.87
N GLU A 54 6.14 -9.46 14.50
CA GLU A 54 4.89 -8.85 14.98
C GLU A 54 4.00 -8.39 13.82
N THR A 55 4.55 -7.83 12.75
CA THR A 55 3.78 -7.50 11.54
C THR A 55 3.28 -8.76 10.82
N ALA A 56 4.08 -9.83 10.76
CA ALA A 56 3.64 -11.12 10.24
C ALA A 56 2.48 -11.72 11.07
N ARG A 57 2.43 -11.47 12.39
CA ARG A 57 1.33 -11.93 13.25
C ARG A 57 0.02 -11.19 12.99
N VAL A 58 0.09 -9.92 12.61
CA VAL A 58 -1.10 -9.20 12.14
C VAL A 58 -1.71 -9.93 10.94
N LEU A 59 -0.88 -10.36 9.99
CA LEU A 59 -1.30 -11.10 8.80
C LEU A 59 -1.92 -12.48 9.12
N ASP A 60 -1.59 -13.12 10.25
CA ASP A 60 -2.20 -14.39 10.67
C ASP A 60 -3.72 -14.28 10.88
N THR A 61 -4.21 -13.05 11.12
CA THR A 61 -5.62 -12.78 11.41
C THR A 61 -6.37 -12.14 10.24
N ILE A 62 -5.67 -11.77 9.17
CA ILE A 62 -6.24 -11.05 8.02
C ILE A 62 -6.20 -11.95 6.78
N PRO A 63 -7.36 -12.47 6.33
CA PRO A 63 -7.43 -13.21 5.06
C PRO A 63 -7.24 -12.27 3.86
N GLY A 64 -7.04 -12.85 2.67
CA GLY A 64 -6.84 -12.11 1.43
C GLY A 64 -5.43 -12.24 0.87
N THR A 65 -5.11 -11.43 -0.13
CA THR A 65 -3.81 -11.44 -0.81
C THR A 65 -2.81 -10.59 -0.02
N VAL A 66 -1.61 -11.13 0.19
CA VAL A 66 -0.50 -10.38 0.78
C VAL A 66 0.31 -9.74 -0.33
N PHE A 67 0.60 -8.44 -0.24
CA PHE A 67 1.64 -7.82 -1.06
C PHE A 67 2.90 -7.58 -0.21
N THR A 68 4.04 -7.50 -0.88
CA THR A 68 5.25 -6.91 -0.29
C THR A 68 5.74 -5.81 -1.21
N ALA A 69 6.04 -4.64 -0.65
CA ALA A 69 6.50 -3.47 -1.41
C ALA A 69 8.04 -3.41 -1.49
N GLY A 70 8.69 -4.56 -1.71
CA GLY A 70 10.15 -4.68 -1.79
C GLY A 70 10.87 -4.84 -0.45
N ASP A 71 12.16 -5.15 -0.57
CA ASP A 71 13.09 -5.47 0.52
C ASP A 71 12.57 -6.60 1.41
N ASN A 72 12.54 -7.79 0.80
CA ASN A 72 11.85 -8.94 1.36
C ASN A 72 12.71 -9.71 2.38
N ALA A 73 14.03 -9.55 2.38
CA ALA A 73 14.91 -10.14 3.37
C ALA A 73 16.20 -9.31 3.49
N TYR A 74 16.46 -8.72 4.66
CA TYR A 74 17.69 -7.94 4.89
C TYR A 74 18.83 -8.80 5.47
N PRO A 75 20.08 -8.31 5.40
CA PRO A 75 20.52 -7.09 4.69
C PRO A 75 20.73 -7.23 3.18
N ASP A 76 20.71 -8.41 2.58
CA ASP A 76 21.22 -8.54 1.20
C ASP A 76 20.37 -9.47 0.32
N GLY A 77 19.13 -9.78 0.73
CA GLY A 77 18.23 -10.63 -0.05
C GLY A 77 18.79 -12.02 -0.34
N THR A 78 19.75 -12.52 0.44
CA THR A 78 20.39 -13.82 0.16
C THR A 78 19.43 -14.98 0.42
N ALA A 79 19.66 -16.11 -0.24
CA ALA A 79 18.88 -17.33 0.01
C ALA A 79 18.89 -17.75 1.50
N GLN A 80 20.01 -17.52 2.20
CA GLN A 80 20.11 -17.77 3.64
C GLN A 80 19.23 -16.81 4.45
N GLN A 81 19.20 -15.51 4.12
CA GLN A 81 18.35 -14.54 4.81
C GLN A 81 16.85 -14.80 4.53
N PHE A 82 16.51 -15.21 3.31
CA PHE A 82 15.16 -15.71 3.03
C PHE A 82 14.81 -16.91 3.93
N ALA A 83 15.69 -17.91 4.03
CA ALA A 83 15.45 -19.10 4.85
C ALA A 83 15.40 -18.81 6.36
N ASP A 84 16.24 -17.90 6.85
CA ASP A 84 16.40 -17.67 8.30
C ASP A 84 15.46 -16.60 8.85
N CYS A 85 15.03 -15.64 8.03
CA CYS A 85 14.36 -14.42 8.49
C CYS A 85 13.01 -14.19 7.83
N TYR A 86 12.89 -14.40 6.51
CA TYR A 86 11.59 -14.29 5.83
C TYR A 86 10.73 -15.53 6.08
N ASP A 87 11.25 -16.73 5.78
CA ASP A 87 10.52 -18.00 5.81
C ASP A 87 9.83 -18.27 7.16
N PRO A 88 10.50 -18.09 8.31
CA PRO A 88 9.87 -18.33 9.61
C PRO A 88 8.81 -17.28 9.98
N THR A 89 8.86 -16.11 9.37
CA THR A 89 7.99 -14.97 9.69
C THR A 89 6.94 -14.74 8.62
N TRP A 90 7.16 -13.79 7.71
CA TRP A 90 6.27 -13.48 6.59
C TRP A 90 6.07 -14.67 5.62
N GLY A 91 7.04 -15.57 5.51
CA GLY A 91 7.00 -16.71 4.60
C GLY A 91 5.95 -17.76 4.94
N ARG A 92 5.41 -17.78 6.16
CA ARG A 92 4.20 -18.57 6.46
C ARG A 92 2.97 -18.13 5.66
N HIS A 93 3.00 -16.93 5.08
CA HIS A 93 2.00 -16.39 4.16
C HIS A 93 2.39 -16.52 2.68
N ALA A 94 3.53 -17.11 2.34
CA ALA A 94 4.07 -17.11 0.96
C ALA A 94 3.09 -17.67 -0.08
N ALA A 95 2.22 -18.62 0.30
CA ALA A 95 1.20 -19.19 -0.58
C ALA A 95 0.16 -18.16 -1.09
N ARG A 96 0.00 -17.04 -0.40
CA ARG A 96 -0.90 -15.93 -0.75
C ARG A 96 -0.15 -14.61 -0.97
N THR A 97 1.18 -14.64 -1.04
CA THR A 97 2.01 -13.45 -1.26
C THR A 97 2.22 -13.19 -2.75
N ARG A 98 2.03 -11.94 -3.14
CA ARG A 98 2.34 -11.35 -4.43
C ARG A 98 3.43 -10.28 -4.23
N PRO A 99 4.72 -10.63 -4.35
CA PRO A 99 5.81 -9.74 -3.99
C PRO A 99 6.20 -8.76 -5.11
N SER A 100 6.74 -7.60 -4.74
CA SER A 100 7.66 -6.83 -5.58
C SER A 100 9.08 -6.88 -4.99
N PRO A 101 10.14 -6.75 -5.81
CA PRO A 101 11.50 -6.67 -5.29
C PRO A 101 11.88 -5.24 -4.85
N GLY A 102 12.76 -5.13 -3.85
CA GLY A 102 13.43 -3.88 -3.44
C GLY A 102 14.93 -3.90 -3.70
N ASN A 103 15.64 -2.84 -3.33
CA ASN A 103 17.06 -2.72 -3.64
C ASN A 103 17.90 -3.76 -2.89
N HIS A 104 17.49 -4.15 -1.68
CA HIS A 104 18.18 -5.18 -0.92
C HIS A 104 18.00 -6.58 -1.54
N ASP A 105 16.93 -6.84 -2.28
CA ASP A 105 16.74 -8.10 -3.02
C ASP A 105 17.78 -8.25 -4.16
N TYR A 106 18.23 -7.12 -4.71
CA TYR A 106 19.21 -7.01 -5.79
C TYR A 106 20.68 -6.97 -5.33
N HIS A 107 20.95 -7.06 -4.03
CA HIS A 107 22.31 -7.31 -3.53
C HIS A 107 22.79 -8.73 -3.87
N THR A 108 21.88 -9.62 -4.27
CA THR A 108 22.21 -10.84 -5.01
C THR A 108 22.22 -10.59 -6.51
N PRO A 109 23.14 -11.19 -7.29
CA PRO A 109 23.22 -10.97 -8.74
C PRO A 109 21.87 -11.17 -9.44
N GLY A 110 21.33 -10.09 -10.01
CA GLY A 110 20.05 -10.10 -10.73
C GLY A 110 18.83 -10.46 -9.87
N GLY A 111 18.90 -10.33 -8.54
CA GLY A 111 17.81 -10.74 -7.64
C GLY A 111 17.59 -12.25 -7.60
N ALA A 112 18.60 -13.06 -7.94
CA ALA A 112 18.46 -14.50 -8.13
C ALA A 112 17.82 -15.22 -6.93
N ALA A 113 18.13 -14.81 -5.70
CA ALA A 113 17.57 -15.42 -4.50
C ALA A 113 16.08 -15.06 -4.31
N TYR A 114 15.69 -13.81 -4.60
CA TYR A 114 14.30 -13.37 -4.61
C TYR A 114 13.45 -14.18 -5.60
N PHE A 115 13.91 -14.29 -6.86
CA PHE A 115 13.19 -15.07 -7.88
C PHE A 115 13.17 -16.57 -7.56
N ALA A 116 14.23 -17.11 -6.98
CA ALA A 116 14.27 -18.51 -6.57
C ALA A 116 13.30 -18.81 -5.42
N TYR A 117 13.19 -17.91 -4.45
CA TYR A 117 12.31 -18.10 -3.29
C TYR A 117 10.83 -17.98 -3.67
N PHE A 118 10.44 -16.91 -4.37
CA PHE A 118 9.03 -16.65 -4.70
C PHE A 118 8.54 -17.37 -5.96
N GLY A 119 9.45 -17.84 -6.83
CA GLY A 119 9.10 -18.55 -8.06
C GLY A 119 8.11 -17.77 -8.93
N ALA A 120 7.05 -18.45 -9.38
CA ALA A 120 6.04 -17.86 -10.26
C ALA A 120 5.25 -16.69 -9.63
N ASN A 121 5.29 -16.52 -8.31
CA ASN A 121 4.63 -15.38 -7.66
C ASN A 121 5.36 -14.05 -7.94
N ALA A 122 6.65 -14.09 -8.28
CA ALA A 122 7.46 -12.91 -8.57
C ALA A 122 7.45 -12.50 -10.06
N GLY A 123 6.50 -13.01 -10.84
CA GLY A 123 6.45 -12.80 -12.29
C GLY A 123 7.55 -13.59 -13.03
N ASN A 124 7.93 -13.12 -14.22
CA ASN A 124 9.00 -13.75 -14.97
C ASN A 124 10.36 -13.52 -14.29
N PRO A 125 11.21 -14.56 -14.17
CA PRO A 125 12.55 -14.40 -13.62
C PRO A 125 13.37 -13.34 -14.35
N GLY A 126 13.93 -12.38 -13.58
CA GLY A 126 14.72 -11.27 -14.12
C GLY A 126 13.91 -10.02 -14.48
N GLU A 127 12.58 -10.11 -14.58
CA GLU A 127 11.70 -8.96 -14.86
C GLU A 127 11.12 -8.39 -13.55
N GLY A 128 10.47 -9.22 -12.73
CA GLY A 128 9.95 -8.80 -11.42
C GLY A 128 8.73 -7.87 -11.46
N TYR A 129 8.12 -7.69 -12.63
CA TYR A 129 6.85 -6.97 -12.82
C TYR A 129 5.79 -7.90 -13.43
N TYR A 130 4.54 -7.73 -13.03
CA TYR A 130 3.39 -8.55 -13.46
C TYR A 130 2.07 -7.90 -13.00
N SER A 131 0.95 -8.38 -13.52
CA SER A 131 -0.39 -7.95 -13.10
C SER A 131 -1.31 -9.14 -12.83
N TYR A 132 -2.39 -8.91 -12.08
CA TYR A 132 -3.41 -9.89 -11.77
C TYR A 132 -4.72 -9.24 -11.34
N GLU A 133 -5.81 -9.99 -11.44
CA GLU A 133 -7.12 -9.55 -10.96
C GLU A 133 -7.35 -9.98 -9.50
N LEU A 134 -7.88 -9.07 -8.69
CA LEU A 134 -8.26 -9.33 -7.30
C LEU A 134 -9.65 -8.76 -7.02
N GLY A 135 -10.66 -9.63 -7.06
CA GLY A 135 -12.06 -9.19 -7.05
C GLY A 135 -12.39 -8.45 -8.34
N SER A 136 -12.79 -7.19 -8.24
CA SER A 136 -13.05 -6.30 -9.39
C SER A 136 -11.89 -5.37 -9.73
N TRP A 137 -10.76 -5.51 -9.04
CA TRP A 137 -9.60 -4.63 -9.18
C TRP A 137 -8.52 -5.28 -10.02
N HIS A 138 -7.95 -4.46 -10.91
CA HIS A 138 -6.70 -4.76 -11.57
C HIS A 138 -5.54 -4.39 -10.63
N VAL A 139 -4.61 -5.31 -10.41
CA VAL A 139 -3.48 -5.13 -9.50
C VAL A 139 -2.17 -5.29 -10.26
N ILE A 140 -1.28 -4.32 -10.12
CA ILE A 140 0.00 -4.26 -10.83
C ILE A 140 1.16 -4.26 -9.81
N ALA A 141 2.07 -5.21 -9.95
CA ALA A 141 3.35 -5.21 -9.24
C ALA A 141 4.45 -4.75 -10.20
N LEU A 142 5.22 -3.73 -9.81
CA LEU A 142 6.33 -3.20 -10.61
C LEU A 142 7.68 -3.41 -9.92
N ASN A 143 8.75 -3.29 -10.69
CA ASN A 143 10.13 -3.44 -10.25
C ASN A 143 10.90 -2.14 -10.46
N SER A 144 11.11 -1.39 -9.38
CA SER A 144 11.85 -0.13 -9.39
C SER A 144 13.37 -0.29 -9.29
N ASN A 145 13.90 -1.51 -9.47
CA ASN A 145 15.36 -1.79 -9.45
C ASN A 145 15.95 -2.07 -10.84
N ILE A 146 15.10 -2.04 -11.87
CA ILE A 146 15.50 -2.19 -13.27
C ILE A 146 15.18 -0.89 -14.02
N ASP A 147 15.44 -0.87 -15.31
CA ASP A 147 15.12 0.28 -16.15
C ASP A 147 13.62 0.62 -16.12
N VAL A 148 13.33 1.89 -15.89
CA VAL A 148 11.99 2.51 -15.79
C VAL A 148 11.85 3.71 -16.73
N ASP A 149 12.83 3.93 -17.62
CA ASP A 149 12.82 5.01 -18.59
C ASP A 149 11.64 4.89 -19.59
N PRO A 150 11.29 5.97 -20.31
CA PRO A 150 10.19 6.03 -21.27
C PRO A 150 10.12 4.89 -22.31
N ASP A 151 11.27 4.32 -22.68
CA ASP A 151 11.43 3.24 -23.65
C ASP A 151 11.82 1.90 -23.00
N SER A 152 11.87 1.82 -21.67
CA SER A 152 12.17 0.58 -20.94
C SER A 152 11.15 -0.54 -21.28
N PRO A 153 11.58 -1.81 -21.32
CA PRO A 153 10.66 -2.93 -21.53
C PRO A 153 9.50 -2.95 -20.53
N GLN A 154 9.78 -2.61 -19.26
CA GLN A 154 8.79 -2.55 -18.20
C GLN A 154 7.72 -1.47 -18.47
N LEU A 155 8.11 -0.25 -18.85
CA LEU A 155 7.12 0.79 -19.11
C LEU A 155 6.31 0.52 -20.39
N GLN A 156 6.94 -0.06 -21.42
CA GLN A 156 6.22 -0.52 -22.62
C GLN A 156 5.19 -1.60 -22.27
N TRP A 157 5.58 -2.57 -21.45
CA TRP A 157 4.67 -3.60 -20.92
C TRP A 157 3.53 -2.96 -20.12
N LEU A 158 3.83 -2.07 -19.18
CA LEU A 158 2.83 -1.41 -18.33
C LEU A 158 1.78 -0.67 -19.15
N ARG A 159 2.19 0.10 -20.15
CA ARG A 159 1.25 0.80 -21.05
C ARG A 159 0.35 -0.18 -21.81
N GLY A 160 0.90 -1.31 -22.25
CA GLY A 160 0.14 -2.37 -22.91
C GLY A 160 -0.84 -3.06 -21.97
N ASP A 161 -0.41 -3.34 -20.74
CA ASP A 161 -1.20 -3.97 -19.68
C ASP A 161 -2.39 -3.08 -19.28
N LEU A 162 -2.14 -1.80 -18.98
CA LEU A 162 -3.19 -0.82 -18.68
C LEU A 162 -4.19 -0.67 -19.83
N ALA A 163 -3.73 -0.68 -21.09
CA ALA A 163 -4.61 -0.59 -22.26
C ALA A 163 -5.46 -1.86 -22.45
N ALA A 164 -4.96 -3.03 -22.02
CA ALA A 164 -5.67 -4.30 -22.10
C ALA A 164 -6.68 -4.51 -20.96
N HIS A 165 -6.50 -3.79 -19.84
CA HIS A 165 -7.35 -3.87 -18.66
C HIS A 165 -7.99 -2.51 -18.36
N PRO A 166 -9.04 -2.10 -19.11
CA PRO A 166 -9.77 -0.86 -18.84
C PRO A 166 -10.66 -0.99 -17.57
N ALA A 167 -10.18 -1.70 -16.55
CA ALA A 167 -10.86 -1.88 -15.29
C ALA A 167 -11.07 -0.53 -14.62
N ILE A 168 -12.24 -0.38 -13.97
CA ILE A 168 -12.61 0.87 -13.30
C ILE A 168 -11.66 1.16 -12.13
N CYS A 169 -11.17 0.11 -11.49
CA CYS A 169 -10.34 0.25 -10.29
C CYS A 169 -8.99 -0.44 -10.47
N THR A 170 -7.91 0.31 -10.30
CA THR A 170 -6.54 -0.19 -10.41
C THR A 170 -5.68 0.25 -9.23
N VAL A 171 -4.90 -0.69 -8.68
CA VAL A 171 -3.84 -0.42 -7.69
C VAL A 171 -2.50 -0.92 -8.22
N ALA A 172 -1.46 -0.11 -8.06
CA ALA A 172 -0.09 -0.50 -8.36
C ALA A 172 0.78 -0.48 -7.10
N TYR A 173 1.79 -1.34 -7.03
CA TYR A 173 2.78 -1.31 -5.95
C TYR A 173 4.18 -1.69 -6.42
N TRP A 174 5.19 -1.09 -5.79
CA TRP A 174 6.62 -1.33 -6.02
C TRP A 174 7.45 -0.76 -4.86
N HIS A 175 8.78 -0.77 -4.96
CA HIS A 175 9.64 -0.40 -3.83
C HIS A 175 9.89 1.12 -3.67
N HIS A 176 10.60 1.76 -4.62
CA HIS A 176 11.05 3.16 -4.49
C HIS A 176 9.92 4.17 -4.75
N PRO A 177 9.49 5.00 -3.77
CA PRO A 177 8.33 5.89 -3.93
C PRO A 177 8.57 7.04 -4.90
N ARG A 178 7.54 7.45 -5.64
CA ARG A 178 7.62 8.69 -6.44
C ARG A 178 7.62 9.90 -5.51
N PHE A 179 6.81 9.86 -4.46
CA PHE A 179 6.71 10.92 -3.46
C PHE A 179 6.94 10.36 -2.05
N SER A 180 7.89 10.95 -1.32
CA SER A 180 8.15 10.58 0.07
C SER A 180 8.80 11.74 0.83
N SER A 181 8.34 11.97 2.06
CA SER A 181 8.97 12.87 3.02
C SER A 181 10.06 12.19 3.87
N GLY A 182 10.31 10.91 3.62
CA GLY A 182 11.31 10.10 4.33
C GLY A 182 12.74 10.55 4.06
N GLN A 183 13.71 9.74 4.52
CA GLN A 183 15.13 10.07 4.41
C GLN A 183 15.66 9.83 3.00
N HIS A 184 15.09 8.88 2.28
CA HIS A 184 15.40 8.65 0.87
C HIS A 184 14.64 9.64 -0.01
N GLY A 185 13.39 9.95 0.35
CA GLY A 185 12.60 10.99 -0.29
C GLY A 185 12.08 10.56 -1.67
N ASN A 186 11.73 11.54 -2.50
CA ASN A 186 11.22 11.30 -3.85
C ASN A 186 12.24 10.56 -4.73
N ASP A 187 11.79 9.55 -5.46
CA ASP A 187 12.52 8.98 -6.60
C ASP A 187 11.98 9.54 -7.93
N ASP A 188 12.73 10.47 -8.51
CA ASP A 188 12.38 11.09 -9.80
C ASP A 188 12.51 10.13 -10.99
N ALA A 189 13.21 8.99 -10.85
CA ALA A 189 13.24 7.96 -11.90
C ALA A 189 11.85 7.36 -12.15
N MET A 190 10.99 7.34 -11.13
CA MET A 190 9.63 6.82 -11.23
C MET A 190 8.65 7.78 -11.91
N GLN A 191 9.10 8.95 -12.39
CA GLN A 191 8.25 9.95 -13.06
C GLN A 191 7.47 9.35 -14.25
N SER A 192 8.16 8.66 -15.16
CA SER A 192 7.53 8.13 -16.39
C SER A 192 6.51 7.03 -16.11
N ILE A 193 6.77 6.22 -15.07
CA ILE A 193 5.83 5.21 -14.57
C ILE A 193 4.59 5.89 -14.01
N TRP A 194 4.78 6.90 -13.14
CA TRP A 194 3.67 7.63 -12.55
C TRP A 194 2.80 8.33 -13.60
N GLU A 195 3.41 8.94 -14.62
CA GLU A 195 2.70 9.55 -15.74
C GLU A 195 1.82 8.54 -16.49
N ALA A 196 2.34 7.34 -16.78
CA ALA A 196 1.57 6.30 -17.43
C ALA A 196 0.40 5.80 -16.56
N LEU A 197 0.60 5.65 -15.25
CA LEU A 197 -0.46 5.29 -14.30
C LEU A 197 -1.54 6.38 -14.22
N TYR A 198 -1.13 7.65 -14.17
CA TYR A 198 -2.05 8.78 -14.08
C TYR A 198 -2.87 8.95 -15.37
N ASP A 199 -2.23 8.81 -16.53
CA ASP A 199 -2.91 8.86 -17.83
C ASP A 199 -3.93 7.73 -18.02
N ALA A 200 -3.67 6.57 -17.40
CA ALA A 200 -4.58 5.43 -17.39
C ALA A 200 -5.65 5.49 -16.29
N GLY A 201 -5.62 6.49 -15.41
CA GLY A 201 -6.61 6.67 -14.33
C GLY A 201 -6.45 5.71 -13.15
N VAL A 202 -5.24 5.23 -12.87
CA VAL A 202 -4.96 4.38 -11.68
C VAL A 202 -5.34 5.11 -10.38
N ASP A 203 -5.82 4.38 -9.38
CA ASP A 203 -6.42 4.98 -8.18
C ASP A 203 -5.44 5.07 -7.01
N VAL A 204 -4.65 4.01 -6.81
CA VAL A 204 -3.81 3.81 -5.64
C VAL A 204 -2.43 3.34 -6.04
N VAL A 205 -1.41 3.90 -5.40
CA VAL A 205 -0.02 3.45 -5.43
C VAL A 205 0.42 3.11 -4.01
N VAL A 206 1.13 1.99 -3.84
CA VAL A 206 1.76 1.60 -2.56
C VAL A 206 3.25 1.35 -2.74
N ASN A 207 4.05 1.93 -1.85
CA ASN A 207 5.50 1.85 -1.85
C ASN A 207 6.10 1.41 -0.52
N GLY A 208 7.41 1.11 -0.52
CA GLY A 208 8.23 0.85 0.67
C GLY A 208 9.43 1.80 0.70
N HIS A 209 10.62 1.25 0.95
CA HIS A 209 11.95 1.86 0.89
C HIS A 209 12.24 2.90 1.98
N ASP A 210 11.36 3.89 2.13
CA ASP A 210 11.41 4.77 3.28
C ASP A 210 10.74 4.09 4.46
N HIS A 211 11.52 3.87 5.53
CA HIS A 211 11.07 3.07 6.69
C HIS A 211 10.14 3.88 7.61
N ASN A 212 8.99 4.28 7.09
CA ASN A 212 7.94 5.01 7.79
C ASN A 212 6.58 4.71 7.12
N TYR A 213 5.53 5.26 7.71
CA TYR A 213 4.22 5.35 7.07
C TYR A 213 4.00 6.78 6.58
N GLU A 214 3.57 6.92 5.33
CA GLU A 214 3.10 8.19 4.80
C GLU A 214 1.94 7.94 3.84
N ARG A 215 0.94 8.82 3.87
CA ARG A 215 -0.17 8.84 2.92
C ARG A 215 -0.30 10.22 2.31
N PHE A 216 -0.35 10.27 1.00
CA PHE A 216 -0.61 11.48 0.23
C PHE A 216 -2.11 11.61 -0.08
N ALA A 217 -2.59 12.84 -0.27
CA ALA A 217 -3.87 13.06 -0.93
C ALA A 217 -3.73 12.80 -2.45
N PRO A 218 -4.84 12.59 -3.20
CA PRO A 218 -4.82 12.43 -4.65
C PRO A 218 -3.99 13.51 -5.36
N GLN A 219 -3.03 13.11 -6.19
CA GLN A 219 -2.10 14.03 -6.84
C GLN A 219 -1.70 13.68 -8.27
N THR A 220 -1.30 14.73 -9.00
CA THR A 220 -0.74 14.66 -10.34
C THR A 220 0.68 14.09 -10.34
N PRO A 221 1.27 13.79 -11.52
CA PRO A 221 2.67 13.40 -11.64
C PRO A 221 3.71 14.42 -11.14
N THR A 222 3.29 15.64 -10.79
CA THR A 222 4.16 16.67 -10.22
C THR A 222 3.87 16.92 -8.73
N GLY A 223 3.06 16.07 -8.08
CA GLY A 223 2.68 16.22 -6.67
C GLY A 223 1.68 17.35 -6.39
N ALA A 224 1.02 17.88 -7.41
CA ALA A 224 -0.04 18.87 -7.22
C ALA A 224 -1.36 18.18 -6.86
N PRO A 225 -2.19 18.74 -5.95
CA PRO A 225 -3.46 18.13 -5.61
C PRO A 225 -4.39 18.02 -6.83
N ASP A 226 -4.98 16.84 -7.05
CA ASP A 226 -6.00 16.60 -8.06
C ASP A 226 -7.05 15.62 -7.52
N ALA A 227 -8.19 16.15 -7.07
CA ALA A 227 -9.24 15.36 -6.45
C ALA A 227 -10.07 14.53 -7.45
N VAL A 228 -9.86 14.69 -8.76
CA VAL A 228 -10.68 14.04 -9.80
C VAL A 228 -9.92 12.91 -10.48
N ARG A 229 -8.62 13.08 -10.74
CA ARG A 229 -7.78 12.09 -11.43
C ARG A 229 -6.49 11.76 -10.70
N GLY A 230 -6.22 12.42 -9.57
CA GLY A 230 -4.98 12.24 -8.84
C GLY A 230 -4.87 10.85 -8.23
N ILE A 231 -3.68 10.29 -8.27
CA ILE A 231 -3.41 8.99 -7.64
C ILE A 231 -3.17 9.21 -6.15
N ARG A 232 -3.73 8.35 -5.29
CA ARG A 232 -3.37 8.32 -3.87
C ARG A 232 -2.13 7.44 -3.66
N GLU A 233 -1.08 7.99 -3.06
CA GLU A 233 0.12 7.24 -2.68
C GLU A 233 0.13 6.88 -1.19
N PHE A 234 0.66 5.69 -0.90
CA PHE A 234 1.05 5.26 0.43
C PHE A 234 2.51 4.82 0.42
N VAL A 235 3.34 5.35 1.31
CA VAL A 235 4.59 4.74 1.74
C VAL A 235 4.27 3.86 2.94
N ALA A 236 4.51 2.56 2.82
CA ALA A 236 4.22 1.54 3.82
C ALA A 236 5.48 0.72 4.15
N GLY A 237 6.63 1.39 4.35
CA GLY A 237 7.89 0.78 4.76
C GLY A 237 7.96 0.44 6.25
N THR A 238 6.83 0.01 6.81
CA THR A 238 6.62 -0.24 8.24
C THR A 238 6.76 -1.72 8.60
N GLY A 239 7.30 -2.53 7.69
CA GLY A 239 7.19 -3.98 7.72
C GLY A 239 8.07 -4.66 8.77
N GLY A 240 9.10 -3.99 9.28
CA GLY A 240 9.87 -4.48 10.41
C GLY A 240 11.38 -4.26 10.37
N LYS A 241 11.88 -3.55 9.35
CA LYS A 241 13.20 -2.93 9.39
C LYS A 241 13.15 -1.61 10.18
N THR A 242 14.20 -1.29 10.95
CA THR A 242 14.28 -0.08 11.80
C THR A 242 13.67 1.16 11.16
N LEU A 243 12.62 1.69 11.79
CA LEU A 243 11.92 2.90 11.34
C LEU A 243 12.82 4.13 11.38
N ARG A 244 12.50 5.11 10.53
CA ARG A 244 13.27 6.34 10.35
C ARG A 244 12.36 7.56 10.36
N ASP A 245 12.87 8.64 10.97
CA ASP A 245 12.22 9.94 10.94
C ASP A 245 12.18 10.55 9.54
N PHE A 246 11.21 11.44 9.34
CA PHE A 246 11.08 12.25 8.12
C PHE A 246 12.23 13.25 7.98
N ALA A 247 12.67 13.50 6.74
CA ALA A 247 13.71 14.48 6.46
C ALA A 247 13.12 15.84 6.03
N ALA A 248 12.45 15.88 4.87
CA ALA A 248 11.84 17.09 4.33
C ALA A 248 10.40 16.80 3.92
N LEU A 249 9.45 17.54 4.48
CA LEU A 249 8.04 17.31 4.20
C LEU A 249 7.70 17.70 2.77
N VAL A 250 7.19 16.73 2.00
CA VAL A 250 6.72 16.92 0.64
C VAL A 250 5.29 17.49 0.67
N ALA A 251 4.99 18.33 -0.32
CA ALA A 251 3.65 18.89 -0.47
C ALA A 251 2.60 17.77 -0.64
N ASN A 252 1.36 18.05 -0.21
CA ASN A 252 0.22 17.14 -0.35
C ASN A 252 0.32 15.80 0.44
N SER A 253 1.35 15.64 1.27
CA SER A 253 1.42 14.67 2.36
C SER A 253 0.32 14.96 3.39
N ASP A 254 -0.51 13.96 3.70
CA ASP A 254 -1.75 14.10 4.50
C ASP A 254 -1.65 13.41 5.86
N SER A 255 -1.07 12.21 5.93
CA SER A 255 -0.87 11.45 7.17
C SER A 255 0.52 10.83 7.22
N ARG A 256 1.14 10.78 8.41
CA ARG A 256 2.55 10.40 8.60
C ARG A 256 2.78 9.75 9.95
N ASN A 257 3.62 8.72 9.99
CA ASN A 257 4.10 8.11 11.22
C ASN A 257 5.49 7.49 11.02
N SER A 258 6.41 7.69 11.97
CA SER A 258 7.79 7.15 11.92
C SER A 258 8.16 6.28 13.12
N ASP A 259 7.18 5.89 13.96
CA ASP A 259 7.44 5.19 15.23
C ASP A 259 6.62 3.92 15.45
N THR A 260 5.71 3.60 14.53
CA THR A 260 4.81 2.45 14.63
C THR A 260 5.00 1.51 13.44
N TYR A 261 5.36 0.25 13.75
CA TYR A 261 5.33 -0.84 12.78
C TYR A 261 3.89 -1.26 12.52
N GLY A 262 3.60 -1.78 11.33
CA GLY A 262 2.26 -2.20 10.96
C GLY A 262 2.17 -2.62 9.51
N VAL A 263 0.95 -2.96 9.08
CA VAL A 263 0.63 -3.30 7.69
C VAL A 263 -0.49 -2.40 7.18
N LEU A 264 -0.41 -2.04 5.91
CA LEU A 264 -1.49 -1.38 5.19
C LEU A 264 -2.46 -2.45 4.69
N LYS A 265 -3.73 -2.35 5.08
CA LYS A 265 -4.83 -3.15 4.53
C LYS A 265 -5.68 -2.27 3.62
N LEU A 266 -5.93 -2.76 2.41
CA LEU A 266 -6.88 -2.21 1.46
C LEU A 266 -8.05 -3.19 1.32
N THR A 267 -9.27 -2.69 1.56
CA THR A 267 -10.52 -3.38 1.22
C THR A 267 -10.98 -2.84 -0.13
N LEU A 268 -10.93 -3.69 -1.14
CA LEU A 268 -11.13 -3.36 -2.55
C LEU A 268 -12.59 -3.65 -2.94
N ARG A 269 -13.41 -2.61 -3.04
CA ARG A 269 -14.84 -2.68 -3.44
C ARG A 269 -14.99 -2.42 -4.94
N SER A 270 -16.15 -2.75 -5.51
CA SER A 270 -16.42 -2.65 -6.96
C SER A 270 -16.19 -1.26 -7.58
N THR A 271 -16.32 -0.18 -6.81
CA THR A 271 -16.19 1.21 -7.29
C THR A 271 -15.38 2.09 -6.32
N GLY A 272 -14.57 1.49 -5.46
CA GLY A 272 -13.82 2.23 -4.46
C GLY A 272 -13.02 1.33 -3.53
N TYR A 273 -12.33 1.94 -2.59
CA TYR A 273 -11.47 1.24 -1.65
C TYR A 273 -11.56 1.88 -0.27
N ASP A 274 -11.32 1.07 0.75
CA ASP A 274 -11.12 1.53 2.12
C ASP A 274 -9.71 1.14 2.54
N TRP A 275 -9.02 2.01 3.28
CA TRP A 275 -7.71 1.72 3.82
C TRP A 275 -7.74 1.71 5.34
N ASP A 276 -6.89 0.86 5.91
CA ASP A 276 -6.66 0.73 7.34
C ASP A 276 -5.18 0.43 7.58
N PHE A 277 -4.49 1.33 8.28
CA PHE A 277 -3.17 1.03 8.81
C PHE A 277 -3.32 0.30 10.15
N ILE A 278 -2.92 -0.97 10.16
CA ILE A 278 -3.09 -1.85 11.31
C ILE A 278 -1.76 -1.95 12.05
N PRO A 279 -1.65 -1.38 13.27
CA PRO A 279 -0.40 -1.37 14.02
C PRO A 279 -0.05 -2.76 14.55
N ALA A 280 1.26 -3.05 14.61
CA ALA A 280 1.83 -4.25 15.17
C ALA A 280 2.55 -3.96 16.50
N GLY A 281 2.86 -5.01 17.27
CA GLY A 281 3.76 -4.91 18.43
C GLY A 281 3.30 -3.95 19.55
N GLY A 282 2.01 -3.64 19.63
CA GLY A 282 1.45 -2.70 20.61
C GLY A 282 1.51 -1.22 20.20
N GLY A 283 1.91 -0.92 18.96
CA GLY A 283 1.80 0.42 18.38
C GLY A 283 0.36 0.96 18.41
N GLN A 284 0.22 2.28 18.39
CA GLN A 284 -1.08 2.96 18.58
C GLN A 284 -1.48 3.84 17.39
N PHE A 285 -0.57 4.06 16.43
CA PHE A 285 -0.91 4.82 15.24
C PHE A 285 -1.93 4.05 14.40
N VAL A 286 -2.97 4.76 13.99
CA VAL A 286 -4.03 4.26 13.13
C VAL A 286 -4.31 5.33 12.08
N ASP A 287 -4.54 4.90 10.85
CA ASP A 287 -4.99 5.76 9.76
C ASP A 287 -6.00 4.97 8.94
N VAL A 288 -7.24 5.47 8.94
CA VAL A 288 -8.38 4.82 8.29
C VAL A 288 -9.08 5.80 7.37
N GLY A 289 -9.61 5.31 6.26
CA GLY A 289 -10.40 6.14 5.36
C GLY A 289 -10.88 5.38 4.14
N SER A 290 -11.44 6.13 3.19
CA SER A 290 -12.01 5.57 1.96
C SER A 290 -11.80 6.48 0.75
N GLY A 291 -11.81 5.88 -0.43
CA GLY A 291 -11.74 6.53 -1.73
C GLY A 291 -12.70 5.88 -2.73
N ALA A 292 -13.06 6.62 -3.76
CA ALA A 292 -13.75 6.09 -4.94
C ALA A 292 -12.72 5.89 -6.05
N CYS A 293 -12.97 4.92 -6.94
CA CYS A 293 -12.16 4.78 -8.14
C CYS A 293 -12.49 5.88 -9.15
N HIS A 294 -11.55 6.19 -10.03
CA HIS A 294 -11.77 7.09 -11.14
C HIS A 294 -12.85 6.54 -12.10
N PRO A 295 -13.69 7.41 -12.68
CA PRO A 295 -14.79 7.02 -13.57
C PRO A 295 -14.34 6.56 -14.97
#